data_AF-A0A0K2RD79-F1
#
_entry.id   AF-A0A0K2RD79-F1
#
_cell.length_a   1.000
_cell.length_b   1.000
_cell.length_c   1.000
_cell.angle_alpha   90.00
_cell.angle_beta   90.00
_cell.angle_gamma   90.00
#
_symmetry.space_group_name_H-M   'P 1'
#
loop_
_entity.id
_entity.type
_entity.pdbx_description
1 polymer ?
#
loop_
_entity_poly.entity_id
_entity_poly.type
_entity_poly.pdbx_seq_one_letter_code
_entity_poly.pdbx_strand_id
1 'polypeptide(L)' 'MLFAADLIGTSDEIAEQLYAHAGFQEVDEVAFALPFSFDHEDYIQILTDIASKPGPALGWTPAEVRRDPQ' A
#
# COMPACT_ATOMS: atom_id res chain seq x y z
N MET A 1 -10.00 11.99 17.71
CA MET A 1 -9.44 11.66 16.39
C MET A 1 -10.05 10.35 15.94
N LEU A 2 -10.70 10.31 14.79
CA LEU A 2 -11.11 9.05 14.15
C LEU A 2 -9.94 8.59 13.29
N PHE A 3 -9.34 7.47 13.65
CA PHE A 3 -8.36 6.79 12.82
C PHE A 3 -9.06 5.65 12.10
N ALA A 4 -8.68 5.37 10.86
CA ALA A 4 -9.05 4.13 10.21
C ALA A 4 -8.47 2.95 11.02
N ALA A 5 -9.17 1.81 11.01
CA ALA A 5 -8.62 0.58 11.57
C ALA A 5 -7.35 0.17 10.80
N ASP A 6 -6.43 -0.50 11.47
CA ASP A 6 -5.26 -1.07 10.82
C ASP A 6 -5.68 -2.09 9.76
N LEU A 7 -5.09 -2.01 8.57
CA LEU A 7 -5.31 -2.95 7.50
C LEU A 7 -4.40 -4.17 7.70
N ILE A 8 -4.99 -5.31 8.03
CA ILE A 8 -4.27 -6.56 8.29
C ILE A 8 -4.87 -7.66 7.42
N GLY A 9 -4.04 -8.36 6.68
CA GLY A 9 -4.45 -9.46 5.81
C GLY A 9 -3.53 -9.62 4.60
N THR A 10 -3.96 -10.45 3.68
CA THR A 10 -3.34 -10.58 2.35
C THR A 10 -3.59 -9.35 1.50
N SER A 11 -2.82 -9.20 0.40
CA SER A 11 -2.97 -8.06 -0.51
C SER A 11 -4.39 -7.94 -1.09
N ASP A 12 -5.04 -9.07 -1.38
CA ASP A 12 -6.40 -9.10 -1.95
C ASP A 12 -7.43 -8.67 -0.89
N GLU A 13 -7.34 -9.18 0.33
CA GLU A 13 -8.22 -8.78 1.45
C GLU A 13 -8.06 -7.29 1.79
N ILE A 14 -6.84 -6.75 1.72
CA ILE A 14 -6.57 -5.33 1.95
C ILE A 14 -7.20 -4.50 0.81
N ALA A 15 -7.05 -4.92 -0.45
CA ALA A 15 -7.64 -4.23 -1.58
C ALA A 15 -9.18 -4.23 -1.51
N GLU A 16 -9.80 -5.36 -1.17
CA GLU A 16 -11.24 -5.47 -0.97
C GLU A 16 -11.75 -4.53 0.14
N GLN A 17 -11.06 -4.50 1.28
CA GLN A 17 -11.39 -3.59 2.39
C GLN A 17 -11.31 -2.12 1.98
N LEU A 18 -10.28 -1.74 1.21
CA LEU A 18 -10.14 -0.38 0.69
C LEU A 18 -11.27 -0.05 -0.29
N TYR A 19 -11.56 -0.92 -1.25
CA TYR A 19 -12.64 -0.69 -2.21
C TYR A 19 -14.03 -0.62 -1.58
N ALA A 20 -14.25 -1.29 -0.44
CA ALA A 20 -15.50 -1.21 0.31
C ALA A 20 -15.62 0.10 1.13
N HIS A 21 -14.53 0.86 1.31
CA HIS A 21 -14.52 2.08 2.10
C HIS A 21 -14.98 3.27 1.25
N ALA A 22 -16.11 3.90 1.61
CA ALA A 22 -16.67 5.02 0.86
C ALA A 22 -15.68 6.19 0.66
N GLY A 23 -14.87 6.50 1.68
CA GLY A 23 -13.86 7.55 1.55
C GLY A 23 -12.71 7.20 0.60
N PHE A 24 -12.45 5.91 0.35
CA PHE A 24 -11.43 5.49 -0.61
C PHE A 24 -11.92 5.67 -2.05
N GLN A 25 -13.22 5.50 -2.30
CA GLN A 25 -13.81 5.66 -3.64
C GLN A 25 -13.90 7.12 -4.10
N GLU A 26 -13.81 8.08 -3.17
CA GLU A 26 -13.98 9.51 -3.42
C GLU A 26 -12.64 10.27 -3.50
N VAL A 27 -11.49 9.57 -3.45
CA VAL A 27 -10.16 10.19 -3.47
C VAL A 27 -9.31 9.66 -4.62
N ASP A 28 -8.46 10.53 -5.14
CA ASP A 28 -7.49 10.17 -6.19
C ASP A 28 -6.13 9.75 -5.63
N GLU A 29 -5.88 10.01 -4.33
CA GLU A 29 -4.61 9.74 -3.66
C GLU A 29 -4.80 9.00 -2.34
N VAL A 30 -3.89 8.07 -2.06
CA VAL A 30 -3.92 7.20 -0.87
C VAL A 30 -2.52 7.18 -0.25
N ALA A 31 -2.46 7.45 1.06
CA ALA A 31 -1.22 7.37 1.83
C ALA A 31 -1.30 6.21 2.84
N PHE A 32 -0.31 5.31 2.78
CA PHE A 32 -0.16 4.23 3.75
C PHE A 32 0.78 4.66 4.88
N ALA A 33 0.26 4.69 6.11
CA ALA A 33 1.09 4.83 7.29
C ALA A 33 1.70 3.47 7.65
N LEU A 34 3.03 3.40 7.71
CA LEU A 34 3.73 2.18 8.10
C LEU A 34 3.86 2.08 9.63
N PRO A 35 3.85 0.86 10.21
CA PRO A 35 4.03 0.68 11.65
C PRO A 35 5.37 1.20 12.14
N PHE A 36 5.37 2.11 13.11
CA PHE A 36 6.57 2.80 13.61
C PHE A 36 7.54 1.91 14.42
N SER A 37 7.09 0.73 14.84
CA SER A 37 7.88 -0.20 15.67
C SER A 37 8.69 -1.21 14.87
N PHE A 38 8.67 -1.13 13.54
CA PHE A 38 9.29 -2.11 12.65
C PHE A 38 10.73 -1.74 12.30
N ASP A 39 11.54 -2.76 12.00
CA ASP A 39 12.92 -2.58 11.60
C ASP A 39 13.00 -2.23 10.10
N HIS A 40 14.19 -1.83 9.64
CA HIS A 40 14.40 -1.42 8.26
C HIS A 40 14.04 -2.50 7.22
N GLU A 41 14.37 -3.76 7.52
CA GLU A 41 14.09 -4.90 6.63
C GLU A 41 12.58 -5.12 6.47
N ASP A 42 11.82 -4.93 7.54
CA ASP A 42 10.35 -5.01 7.51
C ASP A 42 9.75 -3.91 6.63
N TYR A 43 10.29 -2.68 6.71
CA TYR A 43 9.85 -1.61 5.81
C TYR A 43 10.13 -1.94 4.34
N ILE A 44 11.30 -2.51 4.03
CA ILE A 44 11.61 -2.94 2.66
C ILE A 44 10.60 -3.99 2.20
N GLN A 45 10.29 -4.98 3.03
CA GLN A 45 9.33 -6.04 2.69
C GLN A 45 7.93 -5.45 2.48
N ILE A 46 7.42 -4.64 3.39
CA ILE A 46 6.09 -4.02 3.27
C ILE A 46 6.00 -3.17 2.00
N LEU A 47 6.99 -2.31 1.74
CA LEU A 47 6.98 -1.45 0.56
C LEU A 47 7.06 -2.26 -0.74
N THR A 48 7.87 -3.34 -0.74
CA THR A 48 7.98 -4.24 -1.90
C THR A 48 6.67 -4.96 -2.15
N ASP A 49 6.03 -5.46 -1.10
CA ASP A 49 4.75 -6.14 -1.19
C ASP A 49 3.67 -5.19 -1.69
N ILE A 50 3.61 -3.97 -1.13
CA ILE A 50 2.67 -2.93 -1.56
C ILE A 50 2.86 -2.62 -3.04
N ALA A 51 4.10 -2.45 -3.48
CA ALA A 51 4.38 -2.13 -4.86
C ALA A 51 4.08 -3.29 -5.82
N SER A 52 4.16 -4.53 -5.36
CA SER A 52 4.06 -5.71 -6.22
C SER A 52 2.64 -6.24 -6.39
N LYS A 53 1.76 -6.05 -5.40
CA LYS A 53 0.41 -6.65 -5.41
C LYS A 53 -0.74 -5.68 -5.12
N PRO A 54 -0.90 -5.13 -3.90
CA PRO A 54 -2.06 -4.30 -3.62
C PRO A 54 -2.00 -2.98 -4.40
N GLY A 55 -0.82 -2.36 -4.61
CA GLY A 55 -0.70 -1.18 -5.47
C GLY A 55 -1.32 -1.38 -6.86
N PRO A 56 -0.86 -2.38 -7.64
CA PRO A 56 -1.49 -2.76 -8.90
C PRO A 56 -2.97 -3.10 -8.80
N ALA A 57 -3.40 -3.81 -7.75
CA ALA A 57 -4.81 -4.13 -7.52
C ALA A 57 -5.67 -2.87 -7.30
N LEU A 58 -5.09 -1.80 -6.76
CA LEU A 58 -5.71 -0.49 -6.56
C LEU A 58 -5.61 0.43 -7.80
N GLY A 59 -5.08 -0.07 -8.92
CA GLY A 59 -4.92 0.69 -10.16
C GLY A 59 -3.64 1.54 -10.22
N TRP A 60 -2.74 1.43 -9.23
CA TRP A 60 -1.44 2.08 -9.27
C TRP A 60 -0.45 1.28 -10.12
N THR A 61 0.24 1.95 -11.04
CA THR A 61 1.32 1.35 -11.82
C THR A 61 2.66 1.75 -11.22
N PRO A 62 3.51 0.79 -10.80
CA PRO A 62 4.85 1.10 -10.32
C PRO A 62 5.64 1.85 -11.40
N ALA A 63 6.32 2.93 -11.00
CA ALA A 63 7.30 3.55 -11.88
C ALA A 63 8.38 2.51 -12.22
N GLU A 64 8.68 2.35 -13.51
CA GLU A 64 9.76 1.47 -13.94
C GLU A 64 11.05 1.88 -13.24
N VAL A 65 11.71 0.94 -12.56
CA VAL A 65 13.01 1.19 -11.94
C VAL A 65 13.98 1.50 -13.08
N ARG A 66 14.28 2.79 -13.27
CA ARG A 66 15.37 3.22 -14.15
C ARG A 66 16.66 2.66 -13.55
N ARG A 67 17.17 1.58 -14.13
CA ARG A 67 18.54 1.17 -13.89
C ARG A 67 19.43 2.08 -14.72
N ASP A 68 20.03 3.06 -14.07
CA ASP A 68 21.12 3.80 -14.69
C ASP A 68 22.29 2.82 -14.90
N PRO A 69 22.87 2.73 -16.12
CA PRO A 69 24.05 1.92 -16.35
C PRO A 69 25.22 2.51 -15.56
N GLN A 70 25.86 1.67 -14.75
CA GLN A 70 27.08 1.97 -14.00
C GLN A 70 28.28 2.17 -14.92
#